data_AF-A0A2A6PPT3-F1
#
_entry.id   AF-A0A2A6PPT3-F1
#
_cell.length_a   1.000
_cell.length_b   1.000
_cell.length_c   1.000
_cell.angle_alpha   90.00
_cell.angle_beta   90.00
_cell.angle_gamma   90.00
#
_symmetry.space_group_name_H-M   'P 1'
#
loop_
_entity.id
_entity.type
_entity.pdbx_description
1 polymer ?
#
loop_
_entity_poly.entity_id
_entity_poly.type
_entity_poly.pdbx_seq_one_letter_code
_entity_poly.pdbx_strand_id
1 'polypeptide(L)'
;MLKNIVSAIGAALRAAFALVRAAVSIPGRAVGALLGGGAAPPVEDLPEVQDLAARLAAADAEDQDNYAKIARAIWHWCVESLIADGPVAVPSWLPRPVKSWLPGLSAKEAEAIVSVEKSAIQAHVRGLYGLPGVRKVQSLAPVKWSPEPARRKAAPVDATCEPARRPA
;
A
#
# COMPACT_ATOMS: atom_id res chain seq x y z
N MET A 1 24.78 -25.29 15.30
CA MET A 1 24.82 -25.24 13.82
C MET A 1 23.86 -26.23 13.12
N LEU A 2 23.22 -27.18 13.82
CA LEU A 2 22.22 -28.10 13.25
C LEU A 2 20.87 -27.47 12.85
N LYS A 3 20.57 -26.24 13.29
CA LYS A 3 19.27 -25.57 13.05
C LYS A 3 19.16 -24.90 11.67
N ASN A 4 20.27 -24.67 10.97
CA ASN A 4 20.27 -23.97 9.68
C ASN A 4 20.07 -24.91 8.48
N ILE A 5 20.23 -26.23 8.67
CA ILE A 5 20.05 -27.22 7.60
C ILE A 5 18.55 -27.58 7.44
N VAL A 6 17.79 -27.61 8.54
CA VAL A 6 16.36 -27.98 8.51
C VAL A 6 15.50 -26.91 7.83
N SER A 7 15.92 -25.64 7.85
CA SER A 7 15.19 -24.56 7.17
C SER A 7 15.44 -24.50 5.66
N ALA A 8 16.57 -25.02 5.17
CA ALA A 8 16.87 -25.08 3.74
C ALA A 8 16.10 -26.21 3.02
N ILE A 9 15.84 -27.32 3.72
CA ILE A 9 15.10 -28.47 3.18
C ILE A 9 13.60 -28.15 3.04
N GLY A 10 13.03 -27.36 3.95
CA GLY A 10 11.63 -26.92 3.87
C GLY A 10 11.32 -26.03 2.65
N ALA A 11 12.28 -25.21 2.21
CA ALA A 11 12.15 -24.38 1.01
C ALA A 11 12.35 -25.20 -0.28
N ALA A 12 13.31 -26.15 -0.28
CA ALA A 12 13.56 -27.03 -1.42
C ALA A 12 12.40 -28.00 -1.71
N LEU A 13 11.73 -28.52 -0.68
CA LEU A 13 10.55 -29.39 -0.86
C LEU A 13 9.33 -28.62 -1.41
N ARG A 14 9.16 -27.35 -1.04
CA ARG A 14 8.10 -26.48 -1.59
C ARG A 14 8.35 -26.13 -3.06
N ALA A 15 9.61 -25.88 -3.42
CA ALA A 15 10.01 -25.65 -4.81
C ALA A 15 9.88 -26.91 -5.67
N ALA A 16 10.23 -28.09 -5.13
CA ALA A 16 10.03 -29.37 -5.81
C ALA A 16 8.53 -29.69 -6.02
N PHE A 17 7.66 -29.41 -5.05
CA PHE A 17 6.21 -29.59 -5.22
C PHE A 17 5.60 -28.63 -6.26
N ALA A 18 6.11 -27.41 -6.37
CA ALA A 18 5.70 -26.48 -7.42
C ALA A 18 6.16 -26.94 -8.82
N LEU A 19 7.39 -27.47 -8.92
CA LEU A 19 7.93 -28.04 -10.17
C LEU A 19 7.23 -29.34 -10.59
N VAL A 20 6.89 -30.22 -9.64
CA VAL A 20 6.13 -31.45 -9.94
C VAL A 20 4.68 -31.11 -10.35
N ARG A 21 4.04 -30.10 -9.75
CA ARG A 21 2.71 -29.64 -10.19
C ARG A 21 2.74 -29.00 -11.57
N ALA A 22 3.83 -28.31 -11.93
CA ALA A 22 4.07 -27.80 -13.28
C ALA A 22 4.41 -28.91 -14.29
N ALA A 23 5.07 -29.99 -13.88
CA ALA A 23 5.42 -31.12 -14.74
C ALA A 23 4.23 -32.08 -14.97
N VAL A 24 3.38 -32.29 -13.96
CA VAL A 24 2.18 -33.15 -14.08
C VAL A 24 1.08 -32.49 -14.94
N SER A 25 1.14 -31.17 -15.17
CA SER A 25 0.24 -30.47 -16.10
C SER A 25 0.74 -30.44 -17.55
N ILE A 26 1.86 -31.11 -17.87
CA ILE A 26 2.33 -31.29 -19.25
C ILE A 26 2.54 -32.78 -19.57
N PRO A 27 1.49 -33.60 -19.81
CA PRO A 27 1.69 -34.94 -20.38
C PRO A 27 1.05 -35.10 -21.77
N GLY A 28 0.88 -34.03 -22.55
CA GLY A 28 0.31 -34.14 -23.92
C GLY A 28 1.06 -33.39 -25.02
N ARG A 29 1.72 -32.27 -24.70
CA ARG A 29 2.27 -31.37 -25.74
C ARG A 29 3.59 -31.83 -26.36
N ALA A 30 4.38 -32.64 -25.66
CA ALA A 30 5.66 -33.13 -26.21
C ALA A 30 5.49 -34.33 -27.17
N VAL A 31 4.41 -35.11 -27.05
CA VAL A 31 4.16 -36.25 -27.97
C VAL A 31 3.49 -35.79 -29.27
N GLY A 32 2.65 -34.77 -29.22
CA GLY A 32 2.05 -34.17 -30.42
C GLY A 32 3.06 -33.49 -31.36
N ALA A 33 4.18 -32.99 -30.82
CA ALA A 33 5.23 -32.33 -31.61
C ALA A 33 6.09 -33.32 -32.44
N LEU A 34 6.10 -34.60 -32.08
CA LEU A 34 6.86 -35.65 -32.77
C LEU A 34 6.04 -36.37 -33.86
N LEU A 35 4.71 -36.22 -33.86
CA LEU A 35 3.78 -36.91 -34.76
C LEU A 35 2.99 -35.99 -35.70
N GLY A 36 3.48 -34.76 -35.94
CA GLY A 36 2.97 -33.91 -37.04
C GLY A 36 1.47 -33.62 -36.97
N GLY A 37 1.01 -33.01 -35.87
CA GLY A 37 -0.36 -32.49 -35.75
C GLY A 37 -0.31 -31.00 -35.43
N GLY A 38 -1.00 -30.19 -36.23
CA GLY A 38 -0.91 -28.72 -36.25
C GLY A 38 -0.93 -28.06 -34.88
N ALA A 39 -0.20 -26.94 -34.79
CA ALA A 39 -0.22 -26.06 -33.63
C ALA A 39 -1.67 -25.76 -33.24
N ALA A 40 -2.10 -26.29 -32.10
CA ALA A 40 -3.31 -25.80 -31.45
C ALA A 40 -3.13 -24.29 -31.26
N PRO A 41 -4.12 -23.45 -31.60
CA PRO A 41 -4.03 -22.02 -31.35
C PRO A 41 -3.70 -21.78 -29.87
N PRO A 42 -2.96 -20.71 -29.54
CA PRO A 42 -2.70 -20.38 -28.14
C PRO A 42 -4.04 -20.37 -27.39
N VAL A 43 -4.08 -21.03 -26.23
CA VAL A 43 -5.29 -21.24 -25.42
C VAL A 43 -5.96 -19.91 -25.00
N GLU A 44 -5.25 -18.80 -25.19
CA GLU A 44 -5.68 -17.42 -25.00
C GLU A 44 -6.78 -16.95 -25.99
N ASP A 45 -6.96 -17.64 -27.13
CA ASP A 45 -7.96 -17.28 -28.15
C ASP A 45 -9.29 -18.03 -28.02
N LEU A 46 -9.48 -18.82 -26.96
CA LEU A 46 -10.79 -19.42 -26.69
C LEU A 46 -11.76 -18.33 -26.19
N PRO A 47 -12.97 -18.21 -26.78
CA PRO A 47 -13.93 -17.17 -26.40
C PRO A 47 -14.33 -17.25 -24.91
N GLU A 48 -14.30 -18.45 -24.33
CA GLU A 48 -14.53 -18.67 -22.90
C GLU A 48 -13.40 -18.09 -22.02
N VAL A 49 -12.15 -18.14 -22.47
CA VAL A 49 -10.99 -17.56 -21.78
C VAL A 49 -11.02 -16.03 -21.87
N GLN A 50 -11.46 -15.49 -23.02
CA GLN A 50 -11.62 -14.04 -23.18
C GLN A 50 -12.78 -13.47 -22.35
N ASP A 51 -13.91 -14.17 -22.26
CA ASP A 51 -15.03 -13.76 -21.38
C ASP A 51 -14.62 -13.80 -19.90
N LEU A 52 -13.89 -14.84 -19.48
CA LEU A 52 -13.33 -14.91 -18.12
C LEU A 52 -12.32 -13.77 -17.85
N ALA A 53 -11.43 -13.48 -18.79
CA ALA A 53 -10.47 -12.38 -18.66
C ALA A 53 -11.18 -11.00 -18.59
N ALA A 54 -12.20 -10.79 -19.41
CA ALA A 54 -12.99 -9.56 -19.40
C ALA A 54 -13.75 -9.39 -18.08
N ARG A 55 -14.34 -10.45 -17.53
CA ARG A 55 -15.01 -10.43 -16.22
C ARG A 55 -14.03 -10.15 -15.09
N LEU A 56 -12.84 -10.74 -15.12
CA LEU A 56 -11.81 -10.48 -14.13
C LEU A 56 -11.33 -9.02 -14.19
N ALA A 57 -11.09 -8.49 -15.40
CA ALA A 57 -10.70 -7.10 -15.59
C ALA A 57 -11.78 -6.11 -15.10
N ALA A 58 -13.06 -6.43 -15.32
CA ALA A 58 -14.17 -5.63 -14.81
C ALA A 58 -14.25 -5.65 -13.28
N ALA A 59 -14.06 -6.81 -12.65
CA ALA A 59 -14.01 -6.93 -11.19
C ALA A 59 -12.82 -6.17 -10.59
N ASP A 60 -11.65 -6.27 -11.21
CA ASP A 60 -10.44 -5.54 -10.79
C ASP A 60 -10.64 -4.01 -10.88
N ALA A 61 -11.37 -3.53 -11.90
CA ALA A 61 -11.68 -2.12 -12.04
C ALA A 61 -12.62 -1.61 -10.92
N GLU A 62 -13.65 -2.37 -10.58
CA GLU A 62 -14.56 -2.04 -9.48
C GLU A 62 -13.82 -1.97 -8.13
N ASP A 63 -12.94 -2.95 -7.88
CA ASP A 63 -12.09 -2.96 -6.68
C ASP A 63 -11.19 -1.73 -6.64
N GLN A 64 -10.57 -1.35 -7.75
CA GLN A 64 -9.74 -0.15 -7.83
C GLN A 64 -10.52 1.12 -7.47
N ASP A 65 -11.74 1.27 -7.97
CA ASP A 65 -12.60 2.41 -7.65
C ASP A 65 -12.96 2.45 -6.16
N ASN A 66 -13.26 1.30 -5.56
CA ASN A 66 -13.56 1.19 -4.14
C ASN A 66 -12.36 1.58 -3.27
N TYR A 67 -11.16 1.11 -3.61
CA TYR A 67 -9.94 1.51 -2.91
C TYR A 67 -9.60 2.99 -3.12
N ALA A 68 -9.87 3.55 -4.30
CA ALA A 68 -9.68 4.99 -4.56
C ALA A 68 -10.64 5.86 -3.74
N LYS A 69 -11.88 5.41 -3.51
CA LYS A 69 -12.84 6.06 -2.59
C LYS A 69 -12.34 6.00 -1.14
N ILE A 70 -11.86 4.84 -0.70
CA ILE A 70 -11.30 4.66 0.65
C ILE A 70 -10.08 5.56 0.86
N ALA A 71 -9.14 5.58 -0.09
CA ALA A 71 -7.93 6.40 -0.02
C ALA A 71 -8.27 7.90 0.08
N ARG A 72 -9.25 8.37 -0.69
CA ARG A 72 -9.77 9.75 -0.58
C ARG A 72 -10.33 10.04 0.80
N ALA A 73 -11.14 9.15 1.35
CA ALA A 73 -11.73 9.32 2.67
C ALA A 73 -10.69 9.34 3.79
N ILE A 74 -9.66 8.48 3.70
CA ILE A 74 -8.51 8.49 4.63
C ILE A 74 -7.79 9.83 4.55
N TRP A 75 -7.47 10.30 3.35
CA TRP A 75 -6.79 11.57 3.15
C TRP A 75 -7.59 12.74 3.75
N HIS A 76 -8.90 12.81 3.48
CA HIS A 76 -9.78 13.84 4.05
C HIS A 76 -9.81 13.77 5.59
N TRP A 77 -9.96 12.57 6.15
CA TRP A 77 -9.95 12.39 7.60
C TRP A 77 -8.62 12.83 8.24
N CYS A 78 -7.48 12.55 7.59
CA CYS A 78 -6.16 13.00 8.06
C CYS A 78 -6.06 14.53 8.04
N VAL A 79 -6.49 15.18 6.96
CA VAL A 79 -6.50 16.64 6.86
C VAL A 79 -7.40 17.27 7.93
N GLU A 80 -8.61 16.77 8.09
CA GLU A 80 -9.54 17.26 9.12
C GLU A 80 -8.99 17.06 10.53
N SER A 81 -8.35 15.92 10.79
CA SER A 81 -7.73 15.64 12.09
C SER A 81 -6.55 16.56 12.39
N LEU A 82 -5.74 16.88 11.37
CA LEU A 82 -4.64 17.84 11.52
C LEU A 82 -5.16 19.26 11.78
N ILE A 83 -6.23 19.68 11.12
CA ILE A 83 -6.86 20.99 11.36
C ILE A 83 -7.49 21.06 12.76
N ALA A 84 -8.05 19.96 13.25
CA ALA A 84 -8.68 19.87 14.56
C ALA A 84 -7.70 19.59 15.72
N ASP A 85 -6.39 19.51 15.46
CA ASP A 85 -5.35 19.11 16.42
C ASP A 85 -5.65 17.76 17.12
N GLY A 86 -6.34 16.84 16.44
CA GLY A 86 -6.68 15.55 17.02
C GLY A 86 -7.59 14.66 16.17
N PRO A 87 -7.75 13.38 16.56
CA PRO A 87 -8.57 12.42 15.81
C PRO A 87 -10.04 12.86 15.75
N VAL A 88 -10.57 13.05 14.53
CA VAL A 88 -11.99 13.35 14.30
C VAL A 88 -12.83 12.08 14.14
N ALA A 89 -14.15 12.24 14.07
CA ALA A 89 -15.07 11.11 13.86
C ALA A 89 -14.76 10.36 12.55
N VAL A 90 -14.62 9.03 12.65
CA VAL A 90 -14.32 8.19 11.49
C VAL A 90 -15.61 7.89 10.70
N PRO A 91 -15.60 8.01 9.36
CA PRO A 91 -16.77 7.67 8.55
C PRO A 91 -17.29 6.24 8.77
N SER A 92 -18.61 6.12 8.98
CA SER A 92 -19.28 4.86 9.34
C SER A 92 -19.32 3.83 8.21
N TRP A 93 -19.05 4.22 6.96
CA TRP A 93 -19.02 3.32 5.81
C TRP A 93 -17.65 2.69 5.56
N LEU A 94 -16.58 3.18 6.21
CA LEU A 94 -15.23 2.66 6.00
C LEU A 94 -15.09 1.18 6.41
N PRO A 95 -14.17 0.42 5.79
CA PRO A 95 -13.88 -0.94 6.20
C PRO A 95 -13.44 -1.01 7.67
N ARG A 96 -13.81 -2.09 8.36
CA ARG A 96 -13.49 -2.29 9.79
C ARG A 96 -11.98 -2.14 10.11
N PRO A 97 -11.04 -2.69 9.30
CA PRO A 97 -9.61 -2.53 9.56
C PRO A 97 -9.15 -1.07 9.52
N VAL A 98 -9.71 -0.27 8.61
CA VAL A 98 -9.38 1.16 8.50
C VAL A 98 -9.97 1.92 9.68
N LYS A 99 -11.19 1.58 10.11
CA LYS A 99 -11.83 2.22 11.27
C LYS A 99 -11.08 2.05 12.58
N SER A 100 -10.50 0.88 12.82
CA SER A 100 -9.68 0.63 14.01
C SER A 100 -8.24 1.16 13.88
N TRP A 101 -7.80 1.44 12.66
CA TRP A 101 -6.46 1.95 12.37
C TRP A 101 -6.39 3.48 12.52
N LEU A 102 -7.33 4.22 11.91
CA LEU A 102 -7.28 5.69 11.82
C LEU A 102 -7.14 6.39 13.18
N PRO A 103 -7.95 6.09 14.22
CA PRO A 103 -7.86 6.78 15.51
C PRO A 103 -6.55 6.53 16.26
N GLY A 104 -5.81 5.48 15.89
CA GLY A 104 -4.53 5.13 16.51
C GLY A 104 -3.31 5.75 15.81
N LEU A 105 -3.51 6.46 14.70
CA LEU A 105 -2.45 7.20 14.03
C LEU A 105 -1.98 8.36 14.90
N SER A 106 -0.70 8.72 14.79
CA SER A 106 -0.13 9.94 15.36
C SER A 106 -0.23 11.10 14.36
N ALA A 107 -0.12 12.35 14.84
CA ALA A 107 -0.10 13.54 13.99
C ALA A 107 0.97 13.45 12.89
N LYS A 108 2.19 12.98 13.21
CA LYS A 108 3.27 12.78 12.24
C LYS A 108 2.94 11.77 11.15
N GLU A 109 2.21 10.72 11.50
CA GLU A 109 1.76 9.73 10.52
C GLU A 109 0.67 10.30 9.62
N ALA A 110 -0.25 11.09 10.17
CA ALA A 110 -1.25 11.80 9.39
C ALA A 110 -0.61 12.80 8.42
N GLU A 111 0.40 13.56 8.84
CA GLU A 111 1.19 14.45 7.97
C GLU A 111 1.87 13.67 6.84
N ALA A 112 2.49 12.52 7.16
CA ALA A 112 3.13 11.66 6.17
C ALA A 112 2.10 11.14 5.15
N ILE A 113 0.89 10.78 5.58
CA ILE A 113 -0.20 10.34 4.70
C ILE A 113 -0.69 11.48 3.80
N VAL A 114 -0.82 12.70 4.32
CA VAL A 114 -1.28 13.87 3.54
C VAL A 114 -0.23 14.29 2.50
N SER A 115 1.05 14.04 2.77
CA SER A 115 2.18 14.39 1.92
C SER A 115 2.40 13.45 0.72
N VAL A 116 1.74 12.29 0.69
CA VAL A 116 1.89 11.31 -0.39
C VAL A 116 0.71 11.34 -1.36
N GLU A 117 0.92 10.82 -2.57
CA GLU A 117 -0.15 10.68 -3.55
C GLU A 117 -1.23 9.68 -3.10
N LYS A 118 -2.47 9.94 -3.52
CA LYS A 118 -3.62 9.08 -3.19
C LYS A 118 -3.47 7.65 -3.72
N SER A 119 -2.76 7.46 -4.83
CA SER A 119 -2.38 6.17 -5.39
C SER A 119 -1.49 5.36 -4.43
N ALA A 120 -0.56 6.02 -3.74
CA ALA A 120 0.30 5.40 -2.74
C ALA A 120 -0.50 4.99 -1.49
N ILE A 121 -1.45 5.82 -1.06
CA ILE A 121 -2.40 5.48 0.03
C ILE A 121 -3.24 4.27 -0.36
N GLN A 122 -3.73 4.22 -1.61
CA GLN A 122 -4.49 3.09 -2.14
C GLN A 122 -3.67 1.79 -2.05
N ALA A 123 -2.43 1.82 -2.52
CA ALA A 123 -1.53 0.66 -2.48
C ALA A 123 -1.20 0.25 -1.03
N HIS A 124 -1.09 1.21 -0.11
CA HIS A 124 -0.87 0.95 1.30
C HIS A 124 -2.03 0.23 1.97
N VAL A 125 -3.26 0.69 1.73
CA VAL A 125 -4.48 0.07 2.26
C VAL A 125 -4.69 -1.33 1.70
N ARG A 126 -4.29 -1.57 0.45
CA ARG A 126 -4.28 -2.90 -0.16
C ARG A 126 -3.18 -3.82 0.38
N GLY A 127 -2.26 -3.30 1.19
CA GLY A 127 -1.12 -4.06 1.72
C GLY A 127 -0.02 -4.35 0.69
N LEU A 128 -0.03 -3.68 -0.47
CA LEU A 128 0.96 -3.85 -1.53
C LEU A 128 2.31 -3.24 -1.13
N TYR A 129 2.30 -2.02 -0.55
CA TYR A 129 3.50 -1.31 -0.13
C TYR A 129 3.32 -0.61 1.22
N GLY A 130 4.40 -0.48 1.98
CA GLY A 130 4.41 0.33 3.20
C GLY A 130 4.61 1.81 2.85
N LEU A 131 3.91 2.70 3.55
CA LEU A 131 4.24 4.13 3.52
C LEU A 131 5.37 4.40 4.53
N PRO A 132 6.42 5.14 4.15
CA PRO A 132 7.52 5.44 5.04
C PRO A 132 7.03 6.28 6.23
N GLY A 133 7.38 5.85 7.44
CA GLY A 133 6.98 6.55 8.66
C GLY A 133 5.52 6.31 9.09
N VAL A 134 4.76 5.48 8.38
CA VAL A 134 3.36 5.16 8.69
C VAL A 134 3.22 3.68 9.05
N ARG A 135 2.59 3.37 10.18
CA ARG A 135 2.29 1.99 10.56
C ARG A 135 1.28 1.36 9.60
N LYS A 136 1.49 0.08 9.28
CA LYS A 136 0.59 -0.72 8.43
C LYS A 136 -0.85 -0.68 8.95
N VAL A 137 -1.81 -0.83 8.04
CA VAL A 137 -3.24 -0.93 8.37
C VAL A 137 -3.47 -2.17 9.23
N GLN A 138 -3.64 -1.93 10.53
CA GLN A 138 -3.92 -2.92 11.55
C GLN A 138 -4.71 -2.25 12.67
N SER A 139 -5.32 -3.03 13.57
CA SER A 139 -5.98 -2.46 14.73
C SER A 139 -4.95 -1.75 15.61
N LEU A 140 -5.16 -0.46 15.88
CA LEU A 140 -4.30 0.35 16.75
C LEU A 140 -5.12 0.84 17.94
N ALA A 141 -4.45 1.00 19.09
CA ALA A 141 -5.06 1.69 20.22
C ALA A 141 -5.24 3.17 19.86
N PRO A 142 -6.40 3.79 20.13
CA PRO A 142 -6.59 5.22 19.89
C PRO A 142 -5.54 6.06 20.61
N VAL A 143 -4.95 7.02 19.91
CA VAL A 143 -3.88 7.89 20.45
C VAL A 143 -4.44 9.29 20.60
N LYS A 144 -4.26 9.89 21.79
CA LYS A 144 -4.54 11.30 22.00
C LYS A 144 -3.41 12.13 21.39
N TRP A 145 -3.74 13.02 20.46
CA TRP A 145 -2.76 13.94 19.89
C TRP A 145 -2.49 15.05 20.89
N SER A 146 -1.21 15.34 21.11
CA SER A 146 -0.83 16.53 21.88
C SER A 146 -1.01 17.75 20.97
N PRO A 147 -1.67 18.82 21.42
CA PRO A 147 -1.79 20.05 20.63
C PRO A 147 -0.39 20.59 20.32
N GLU A 148 -0.19 21.09 19.11
CA GLU A 148 1.11 21.61 18.69
C GLU A 148 1.51 22.77 19.63
N PRO A 149 2.75 22.78 20.18
CA PRO A 149 3.16 23.85 21.07
C PRO A 149 3.11 25.17 20.29
N ALA A 150 2.32 26.13 20.80
CA ALA A 150 2.12 27.44 20.19
C ALA A 150 3.45 28.00 19.70
N ARG A 151 3.56 28.19 18.37
CA ARG A 151 4.77 28.64 17.70
C ARG A 151 5.27 29.89 18.44
N ARG A 152 6.41 29.80 19.14
CA ARG A 152 6.98 30.96 19.85
C ARG A 152 7.14 32.06 18.81
N LYS A 153 6.44 33.18 19.02
CA LYS A 153 6.58 34.38 18.20
C LYS A 153 8.07 34.69 18.14
N ALA A 154 8.64 34.70 16.94
CA ALA A 154 10.05 35.01 16.76
C ALA A 154 10.33 36.32 17.50
N ALA A 155 11.34 36.32 18.36
CA ALA A 155 11.79 37.54 19.00
C ALA A 155 12.06 38.57 17.90
N PRO A 156 11.69 39.86 18.10
CA PRO A 156 12.02 40.88 17.14
C PRO A 156 13.53 40.81 16.91
N VAL A 157 13.92 40.59 15.65
CA VAL A 157 15.31 40.67 15.25
C VAL A 157 15.64 42.16 15.36
N ASP A 158 16.34 42.57 16.41
CA ASP A 158 16.87 43.92 16.54
C ASP A 158 17.80 44.16 15.36
N ALA A 159 17.26 44.82 14.33
CA ALA A 159 17.97 45.18 13.12
C ALA A 159 18.87 46.38 13.40
N THR A 160 19.85 46.22 14.28
CA THR A 160 20.96 47.17 14.44
C THR A 160 22.07 46.77 13.48
N CYS A 161 21.80 46.88 12.17
CA CYS A 161 22.88 46.94 11.19
C CYS A 161 23.55 48.30 11.34
N GLU A 162 24.57 48.37 12.19
CA GLU A 162 25.48 49.50 12.26
C GLU A 162 26.23 49.62 10.91
N PRO A 163 26.08 50.73 10.16
CA PRO A 163 26.85 50.91 8.94
C PRO A 163 28.32 51.17 9.31
N ALA A 164 29.18 50.21 8.95
CA ALA A 164 30.62 50.29 9.11
C ALA A 164 31.17 51.62 8.56
N ARG A 165 31.73 52.45 9.45
CA ARG A 165 32.50 53.64 9.08
C ARG A 165 33.70 53.22 8.23
N ARG A 166 33.81 53.75 7.01
CA ARG A 166 35.07 53.68 6.23
C ARG A 166 36.08 54.68 6.82
N PRO A 167 37.33 54.28 7.10
CA PRO A 167 38.39 55.23 7.39
C PRO A 167 38.82 55.96 6.10
N ALA A 168 39.18 57.24 6.27
CA ALA A 168 39.65 58.16 5.23
C ALA A 168 41.12 57.93 4.85
#